data_AF-A0A6P5QS89-F1
#
_entry.id   AF-A0A6P5QS89-F1
#
_cell.length_a   1.000
_cell.length_b   1.000
_cell.length_c   1.000
_cell.angle_alpha   90.00
_cell.angle_beta   90.00
_cell.angle_gamma   90.00
#
_symmetry.space_group_name_H-M   'P 1'
#
loop_
_entity.id
_entity.type
_entity.pdbx_description
1 polymer ?
#
loop_
_entity_poly.entity_id
_entity_poly.type
_entity_poly.pdbx_seq_one_letter_code
_entity_poly.pdbx_strand_id
1 'polypeptide(L)'
;MEEPEQGIRETMAGQSQHGMNPHLPTEPHNSRTDSTGLELVLKVRIQDSRENDFIEIELPRQELSYQNLLQVSCSQLGIPPEQVEKMRKLPNTLLRKDKDIQRLQDFQEIELLLAKSGNPDWTQHTALPRTETPCYNSNAAKMTY
;
A
#
# COMPACT_ATOMS: atom_id res chain seq x y z
N MET A 1 -22.19 21.20 88.55
CA MET A 1 -23.50 20.55 88.37
C MET A 1 -24.44 21.65 87.94
N GLU A 2 -24.75 21.74 86.66
CA GLU A 2 -25.84 22.49 86.02
C GLU A 2 -25.70 22.22 84.51
N GLU A 3 -26.73 21.61 83.92
CA GLU A 3 -26.97 21.60 82.46
C GLU A 3 -27.76 22.90 82.08
N PRO A 4 -28.35 23.12 80.88
CA PRO A 4 -28.32 22.40 79.59
C PRO A 4 -28.38 23.32 78.31
N GLU A 5 -28.62 22.70 77.14
CA GLU A 5 -29.30 23.21 75.93
C GLU A 5 -28.53 24.18 74.96
N GLN A 6 -28.69 24.30 73.63
CA GLN A 6 -29.59 23.86 72.54
C GLN A 6 -28.70 23.76 71.26
N GLY A 7 -28.85 22.81 70.35
CA GLY A 7 -29.95 22.73 69.39
C GLY A 7 -29.80 23.76 68.26
N ILE A 8 -29.06 23.44 67.19
CA ILE A 8 -29.31 23.98 65.84
C ILE A 8 -28.97 22.94 64.76
N ARG A 9 -29.72 23.06 63.67
CA ARG A 9 -30.04 22.03 62.69
C ARG A 9 -29.24 22.29 61.42
N GLU A 10 -28.99 21.19 60.71
CA GLU A 10 -28.94 21.01 59.26
C GLU A 10 -28.24 22.01 58.32
N THR A 11 -27.50 21.37 57.42
CA THR A 11 -27.26 21.70 56.00
C THR A 11 -26.36 22.88 55.68
N MET A 12 -25.25 22.57 55.02
CA MET A 12 -25.01 22.96 53.62
C MET A 12 -23.77 22.23 53.09
N ALA A 13 -23.94 21.57 51.95
CA ALA A 13 -22.89 20.87 51.22
C ALA A 13 -21.81 21.87 50.76
N GLY A 14 -20.60 21.71 51.29
CA GLY A 14 -19.40 22.43 50.85
C GLY A 14 -18.39 21.45 50.28
N GLN A 15 -18.18 21.52 48.98
CA GLN A 15 -17.15 20.80 48.23
C GLN A 15 -15.75 21.23 48.69
N SER A 16 -14.82 20.27 48.84
CA SER A 16 -13.34 20.44 48.75
C SER A 16 -12.71 19.03 48.82
N GLN A 17 -12.56 18.32 47.70
CA GLN A 17 -11.32 18.26 46.91
C GLN A 17 -10.04 18.07 47.74
N HIS A 18 -9.49 16.86 47.76
CA HIS A 18 -8.14 16.49 47.26
C HIS A 18 -7.88 15.02 47.61
N GLY A 19 -8.42 14.13 46.78
CA GLY A 19 -8.02 12.73 46.75
C GLY A 19 -6.76 12.60 45.89
N MET A 20 -5.69 12.09 46.49
CA MET A 20 -4.47 11.73 45.81
C MET A 20 -4.78 10.68 44.73
N ASN A 21 -4.52 11.01 43.46
CA ASN A 21 -4.50 10.04 42.37
C ASN A 21 -3.12 10.10 41.70
N PRO A 22 -2.30 9.05 41.80
CA PRO A 22 -1.16 8.89 40.94
C PRO A 22 -1.58 7.98 39.78
N HIS A 23 -1.89 8.50 38.59
CA HIS A 23 -1.70 7.74 37.35
C HIS A 23 -1.96 8.53 36.05
N LEU A 24 -0.98 8.37 35.15
CA LEU A 24 -0.93 8.54 33.69
C LEU A 24 -1.20 9.92 33.05
N PRO A 25 -0.23 10.44 32.28
CA PRO A 25 -0.54 11.20 31.08
C PRO A 25 -0.99 10.21 29.98
N THR A 26 -2.26 10.26 29.60
CA THR A 26 -2.72 9.74 28.31
C THR A 26 -2.52 10.84 27.28
N GLU A 27 -1.31 10.91 26.71
CA GLU A 27 -1.09 11.72 25.51
C GLU A 27 -1.52 10.91 24.28
N PRO A 28 -2.31 11.49 23.37
CA PRO A 28 -2.77 10.81 22.17
C PRO A 28 -1.61 10.68 21.19
N HIS A 29 -1.35 9.43 20.80
CA HIS A 29 -0.75 8.96 19.55
C HIS A 29 -0.11 10.07 18.67
N ASN A 30 1.17 10.33 18.91
CA ASN A 30 2.03 10.87 17.87
C ASN A 30 3.17 9.87 17.70
N SER A 31 2.90 8.81 16.92
CA SER A 31 3.95 7.94 16.38
C SER A 31 4.80 8.75 15.39
N ARG A 32 5.57 9.72 15.91
CA ARG A 32 6.82 10.14 15.31
C ARG A 32 7.79 9.00 15.61
N THR A 33 7.63 7.92 14.85
CA THR A 33 8.65 6.92 14.71
C THR A 33 9.85 7.68 14.16
N ASP A 34 10.88 7.83 14.99
CA ASP A 34 12.19 8.32 14.56
C ASP A 34 12.76 7.25 13.63
N SER A 35 12.37 7.32 12.35
CA SER A 35 12.76 6.39 11.29
C SER A 35 13.82 7.01 10.41
N THR A 36 14.77 7.75 11.01
CA THR A 36 15.79 8.55 10.32
C THR A 36 16.86 7.75 9.56
N GLY A 37 16.69 6.42 9.42
CA GLY A 37 17.51 5.56 8.56
C GLY A 37 16.75 4.39 7.93
N LEU A 38 15.42 4.42 7.97
CA LEU A 38 14.58 3.32 7.50
C LEU A 38 13.77 3.70 6.26
N GLU A 39 14.08 4.76 5.55
CA GLU A 39 13.37 5.14 4.33
C GLU A 39 13.97 4.43 3.11
N LEU A 40 13.14 4.23 2.09
CA LEU A 40 13.50 3.68 0.79
C LEU A 40 13.09 4.73 -0.25
N VAL A 41 14.06 5.23 -1.01
CA VAL A 41 13.79 6.12 -2.14
C VAL A 41 13.55 5.29 -3.40
N LEU A 42 12.48 5.55 -4.14
CA LEU A 42 12.16 4.88 -5.40
C LEU A 42 11.91 5.89 -6.51
N LYS A 43 12.25 5.51 -7.74
CA LYS A 43 11.97 6.30 -8.94
C LYS A 43 10.73 5.74 -9.61
N VAL A 44 9.63 6.48 -9.63
CA VAL A 44 8.37 6.00 -10.17
C VAL A 44 7.94 6.81 -11.39
N ARG A 45 7.28 6.17 -12.34
CA ARG A 45 6.65 6.82 -13.49
C ARG A 45 5.44 6.04 -13.99
N ILE A 46 4.66 6.67 -14.87
CA ILE A 46 3.57 6.01 -15.59
C ILE A 46 4.12 5.41 -16.89
N GLN A 47 3.76 4.16 -17.19
CA GLN A 47 4.06 3.54 -18.48
C GLN A 47 3.33 4.29 -19.60
N ASP A 48 4.03 4.59 -20.70
CA ASP A 48 3.47 5.27 -21.89
C ASP A 48 3.01 6.72 -21.62
N SER A 49 3.47 7.33 -20.52
CA SER A 49 3.31 8.77 -20.32
C SER A 49 4.08 9.56 -21.38
N ARG A 50 3.52 10.69 -21.79
CA ARG A 50 4.16 11.64 -22.71
C ARG A 50 5.52 12.11 -22.15
N GLU A 51 5.55 12.28 -20.84
CA GLU A 51 6.71 12.68 -20.05
C GLU A 51 7.23 11.39 -19.40
N ASN A 52 8.32 10.84 -19.97
CA ASN A 52 8.92 9.57 -19.53
C ASN A 52 9.77 9.74 -18.26
N ASP A 53 9.59 10.86 -17.57
CA ASP A 53 10.33 11.28 -16.41
C ASP A 53 9.99 10.44 -15.18
N PHE A 54 10.99 10.23 -14.34
CA PHE A 54 10.83 9.59 -13.06
C PHE A 54 10.71 10.65 -11.97
N ILE A 55 9.78 10.42 -11.04
CA ILE A 55 9.72 11.18 -9.79
C ILE A 55 10.28 10.32 -8.66
N GLU A 56 10.99 10.95 -7.74
CA GLU A 56 11.49 10.29 -6.55
C GLU A 56 10.43 10.33 -5.45
N ILE A 57 10.14 9.16 -4.88
CA ILE A 57 9.24 9.02 -3.73
C ILE A 57 9.98 8.35 -2.59
N GLU A 58 9.63 8.74 -1.38
CA GLU A 58 10.22 8.22 -0.15
C GLU A 58 9.17 7.37 0.56
N LEU A 59 9.53 6.15 0.94
CA LEU A 59 8.64 5.23 1.64
C LEU A 59 9.36 4.62 2.86
N PRO A 60 8.76 4.60 4.05
CA PRO A 60 9.33 3.89 5.19
C PRO A 60 9.40 2.38 4.90
N ARG A 61 10.58 1.79 5.15
CA ARG A 61 10.88 0.36 4.97
C ARG A 61 9.98 -0.54 5.83
N GLN A 62 9.48 -0.02 6.95
CA GLN A 62 8.54 -0.71 7.82
C GLN A 62 7.16 -0.92 7.15
N GLU A 63 6.81 -0.06 6.19
CA GLU A 63 5.50 -0.05 5.53
C GLU A 63 5.59 -0.45 4.05
N LEU A 64 6.62 -1.24 3.69
CA LEU A 64 6.80 -1.81 2.36
C LEU A 64 5.77 -2.91 2.06
N SER A 65 4.57 -2.45 1.73
CA SER A 65 3.47 -3.24 1.20
C SER A 65 3.13 -2.77 -0.21
N TYR A 66 2.52 -3.67 -0.98
CA TYR A 66 2.06 -3.38 -2.33
C TYR A 66 1.05 -2.23 -2.34
N GLN A 67 0.10 -2.24 -1.41
CA GLN A 67 -0.94 -1.22 -1.30
C GLN A 67 -0.35 0.14 -0.92
N ASN A 68 0.61 0.19 0.02
CA ASN A 68 1.21 1.45 0.42
C ASN A 68 2.06 2.07 -0.71
N LEU A 69 2.88 1.25 -1.38
CA LEU A 69 3.63 1.70 -2.55
C LEU A 69 2.70 2.23 -3.65
N LEU A 70 1.63 1.49 -3.96
CA LEU A 70 0.64 1.89 -4.94
C LEU A 70 0.03 3.25 -4.58
N GLN A 71 -0.44 3.41 -3.34
CA GLN A 71 -1.11 4.61 -2.88
C GLN A 71 -0.19 5.84 -2.93
N VAL A 72 1.03 5.73 -2.39
CA VAL A 72 2.00 6.82 -2.40
C VAL A 72 2.41 7.18 -3.83
N SER A 73 2.68 6.17 -4.68
CA SER A 73 3.01 6.42 -6.09
C SER A 73 1.87 7.11 -6.84
N CYS A 74 0.63 6.63 -6.65
CA CYS A 74 -0.57 7.22 -7.27
C CYS A 74 -0.80 8.66 -6.82
N SER A 75 -0.66 8.94 -5.51
CA SER A 75 -0.79 10.27 -4.93
C SER A 75 0.23 11.26 -5.53
N GLN A 76 1.48 10.82 -5.70
CA GLN A 76 2.55 11.66 -6.25
C GLN A 76 2.43 11.86 -7.77
N LEU A 77 1.91 10.86 -8.49
CA LEU A 77 1.68 10.92 -9.93
C LEU A 77 0.33 11.56 -10.31
N GLY A 78 -0.53 11.87 -9.33
CA GLY A 78 -1.85 12.48 -9.57
C GLY A 78 -2.85 11.58 -10.28
N ILE A 79 -2.66 10.26 -10.19
CA ILE A 79 -3.55 9.25 -10.79
C ILE A 79 -4.31 8.50 -9.69
N PRO A 80 -5.55 8.08 -9.92
CA PRO A 80 -6.24 7.22 -8.97
C PRO A 80 -5.77 5.76 -9.11
N PRO A 81 -5.68 5.00 -8.01
CA PRO A 81 -5.19 3.63 -8.01
C PRO A 81 -6.08 2.67 -8.83
N GLU A 82 -7.36 3.03 -9.05
CA GLU A 82 -8.28 2.28 -9.90
C GLU A 82 -7.86 2.24 -11.38
N GLN A 83 -7.07 3.23 -11.82
CA GLN A 83 -6.53 3.26 -13.17
C GLN A 83 -5.26 2.42 -13.29
N VAL A 84 -4.64 1.96 -12.21
CA VAL A 84 -3.42 1.19 -12.27
C VAL A 84 -3.74 -0.30 -12.44
N GLU A 85 -3.33 -0.86 -13.58
CA GLU A 85 -3.46 -2.28 -13.86
C GLU A 85 -2.36 -3.10 -13.17
N LYS A 86 -1.10 -2.65 -13.26
CA LYS A 86 0.07 -3.40 -12.77
C LYS A 86 1.19 -2.44 -12.35
N MET A 87 2.04 -2.90 -11.42
CA MET A 87 3.31 -2.25 -11.09
C MET A 87 4.47 -3.14 -11.52
N ARG A 88 5.43 -2.60 -12.26
CA ARG A 88 6.61 -3.35 -12.70
C ARG A 88 7.87 -2.61 -12.30
N LYS A 89 8.86 -3.33 -11.79
CA LYS A 89 10.24 -2.86 -11.67
C LYS A 89 10.93 -3.00 -13.02
N LEU A 90 11.61 -1.95 -13.47
CA LEU A 90 12.40 -2.01 -14.70
C LEU A 90 13.66 -2.90 -14.55
N PRO A 91 14.10 -3.56 -15.63
CA PRO A 91 13.54 -3.43 -16.98
C PRO A 91 12.26 -4.22 -17.26
N ASN A 92 11.88 -5.28 -16.52
CA ASN A 92 10.70 -6.11 -16.86
C ASN A 92 10.13 -7.00 -15.72
N THR A 93 10.32 -6.65 -14.45
CA THR A 93 9.92 -7.48 -13.30
C THR A 93 8.55 -7.07 -12.76
N LEU A 94 7.55 -7.96 -12.82
CA LEU A 94 6.23 -7.68 -12.26
C LEU A 94 6.24 -7.79 -10.73
N LEU A 95 5.76 -6.75 -10.04
CA LEU A 95 5.56 -6.76 -8.58
C LEU A 95 4.16 -7.27 -8.28
N ARG A 96 4.03 -8.39 -7.55
CA ARG A 96 2.73 -9.05 -7.32
C ARG A 96 2.31 -9.06 -5.86
N LYS A 97 3.28 -9.04 -4.95
CA LYS A 97 3.05 -9.18 -3.51
C LYS A 97 4.03 -8.33 -2.71
N ASP A 98 3.73 -8.16 -1.43
CA ASP A 98 4.55 -7.38 -0.50
C ASP A 98 6.00 -7.88 -0.43
N LYS A 99 6.21 -9.19 -0.56
CA LYS A 99 7.56 -9.77 -0.57
C LYS A 99 8.41 -9.29 -1.76
N ASP A 100 7.80 -8.95 -2.89
CA ASP A 100 8.54 -8.38 -4.03
C ASP A 100 8.92 -6.93 -3.72
N ILE A 101 8.03 -6.18 -3.06
CA ILE A 101 8.26 -4.79 -2.62
C ILE A 101 9.39 -4.71 -1.59
N GLN A 102 9.39 -5.63 -0.62
CA GLN A 102 10.43 -5.69 0.42
C GLN A 102 11.82 -6.02 -0.11
N ARG A 103 11.93 -6.52 -1.35
CA ARG A 103 13.22 -6.77 -2.02
C ARG A 103 13.72 -5.57 -2.81
N LEU A 104 12.93 -4.50 -2.92
CA LEU A 104 13.33 -3.27 -3.58
C LEU A 104 14.47 -2.60 -2.79
N GLN A 105 15.31 -1.90 -3.53
CA GLN A 105 16.43 -1.12 -3.02
C GLN A 105 16.28 0.32 -3.50
N ASP A 106 17.06 1.21 -2.88
CA ASP A 106 17.04 2.62 -3.20
C ASP A 106 17.29 2.89 -4.68
N PHE A 107 16.63 3.92 -5.19
CA PHE A 107 16.68 4.39 -6.57
C PHE A 107 16.31 3.36 -7.63
N GLN A 108 15.62 2.27 -7.25
CA GLN A 108 15.04 1.37 -8.24
C GLN A 108 13.89 2.03 -8.97
N GLU A 109 13.81 1.72 -10.26
CA GLU A 109 12.84 2.29 -11.18
C GLU A 109 11.60 1.41 -11.27
N ILE A 110 10.44 2.00 -11.01
CA ILE A 110 9.12 1.37 -11.06
C ILE A 110 8.27 2.08 -12.11
N GLU A 111 7.59 1.30 -12.94
CA GLU A 111 6.55 1.76 -13.85
C GLU A 111 5.17 1.32 -13.35
N LEU A 112 4.21 2.25 -13.37
CA LEU A 112 2.80 1.99 -13.16
C LEU A 112 2.12 1.87 -14.52
N LEU A 113 1.54 0.72 -14.79
CA LEU A 113 0.80 0.45 -16.01
C LEU A 113 -0.65 0.85 -15.80
N LEU A 114 -1.19 1.70 -16.67
CA LEU A 114 -2.58 2.09 -16.58
C LEU A 114 -3.48 1.12 -17.36
N ALA A 115 -4.66 0.85 -16.81
CA ALA A 115 -5.72 0.15 -17.49
C ALA A 115 -6.18 1.00 -18.68
N LYS A 116 -6.00 0.48 -19.89
CA LYS A 116 -6.58 1.11 -21.08
C LYS A 116 -8.09 1.00 -20.97
N SER A 117 -8.84 2.12 -21.04
CA SER A 117 -10.30 2.13 -20.88
C SER A 117 -11.07 1.46 -22.05
N GLY A 118 -10.47 0.49 -22.72
CA GLY A 118 -11.00 -0.23 -23.87
C GLY A 118 -10.29 -1.56 -24.03
N ASN A 119 -10.58 -2.48 -23.11
CA ASN A 119 -10.77 -3.93 -23.29
C ASN A 119 -10.33 -4.68 -22.00
N PRO A 120 -11.25 -5.24 -21.20
CA PRO A 120 -10.88 -6.27 -20.24
C PRO A 120 -10.59 -7.56 -21.02
N ASP A 121 -9.44 -7.64 -21.71
CA ASP A 121 -8.97 -8.91 -22.27
C ASP A 121 -8.31 -9.74 -21.14
N TRP A 122 -9.13 -10.04 -20.13
CA TRP A 122 -9.00 -11.30 -19.43
C TRP A 122 -9.78 -12.31 -20.26
N THR A 123 -9.15 -12.87 -21.30
CA THR A 123 -9.48 -14.23 -21.70
C THR A 123 -8.34 -14.85 -22.51
N GLN A 124 -7.81 -15.96 -21.99
CA GLN A 124 -7.15 -17.04 -22.75
C GLN A 124 -5.63 -17.03 -22.87
N HIS A 125 -4.93 -17.27 -21.75
CA HIS A 125 -3.77 -18.19 -21.77
C HIS A 125 -3.79 -19.15 -20.58
N THR A 126 -4.93 -19.80 -20.35
CA THR A 126 -4.97 -21.15 -19.78
C THR A 126 -6.01 -21.93 -20.57
N ALA A 127 -5.57 -23.06 -21.13
CA ALA A 127 -6.32 -24.02 -21.95
C ALA A 127 -6.65 -23.60 -23.41
N LEU A 128 -5.64 -23.60 -24.27
CA LEU A 128 -5.85 -24.21 -25.59
C LEU A 128 -5.84 -25.73 -25.38
N PRO A 129 -6.91 -26.48 -25.71
CA PRO A 129 -6.73 -27.88 -26.02
C PRO A 129 -5.73 -27.97 -27.18
N ARG A 130 -4.81 -28.92 -27.06
CA ARG A 130 -3.88 -29.36 -28.10
C ARG A 130 -4.70 -29.87 -29.30
N THR A 131 -5.29 -28.99 -30.11
CA THR A 131 -5.61 -29.33 -31.48
C THR A 131 -4.29 -29.43 -32.22
N GLU A 132 -3.72 -30.62 -32.17
CA GLU A 132 -2.79 -31.12 -33.16
C GLU A 132 -3.39 -30.84 -34.54
N THR A 133 -2.94 -29.77 -35.19
CA THR A 133 -2.87 -29.83 -36.64
C THR A 133 -1.90 -30.95 -36.95
N PRO A 134 -2.29 -32.07 -37.59
CA PRO A 134 -1.30 -33.02 -38.06
C PRO A 134 -0.39 -32.24 -39.00
N CYS A 135 0.89 -32.18 -38.65
CA CYS A 135 1.96 -31.61 -39.48
C CYS A 135 2.23 -32.54 -40.67
N TYR A 136 1.18 -33.00 -41.34
CA TYR A 136 1.24 -33.91 -42.46
C TYR A 136 1.12 -33.06 -43.73
N ASN A 137 2.26 -32.78 -44.35
CA ASN A 137 2.28 -32.21 -45.68
C ASN A 137 1.91 -33.32 -46.68
N SER A 138 0.66 -33.36 -47.11
CA SER A 138 0.14 -34.32 -48.08
C SER A 138 0.82 -34.25 -49.46
N ASN A 139 1.62 -33.21 -49.73
CA ASN A 139 2.41 -33.13 -50.97
C ASN A 139 3.70 -33.96 -50.93
N ALA A 140 4.13 -34.46 -49.75
CA ALA A 140 5.33 -35.28 -49.63
C ALA A 140 5.11 -36.77 -49.97
N ALA A 141 3.86 -37.22 -50.11
CA ALA A 141 3.52 -38.64 -50.30
C ALA A 141 3.48 -39.10 -51.77
N LYS A 142 3.93 -38.29 -52.74
CA LYS A 142 4.02 -38.66 -54.17
C LYS A 142 5.42 -38.42 -54.72
N MET A 143 6.42 -39.08 -54.14
CA MET A 143 7.69 -39.35 -54.79
C MET A 143 7.93 -40.86 -54.66
N THR A 144 7.29 -41.61 -55.55
CA THR A 144 7.64 -43.00 -55.84
C THR A 144 7.81 -43.09 -57.33
N TYR A 145 9.05 -43.07 -57.78
CA TYR A 145 9.53 -43.84 -58.93
C TYR A 145 11.06 -43.92 -58.89
#